data_AF-A0A662BUS5-F1
#
_entry.id   AF-A0A662BUS5-F1
#
_cell.length_a   1.000
_cell.length_b   1.000
_cell.length_c   1.000
_cell.angle_alpha   90.00
_cell.angle_beta   90.00
_cell.angle_gamma   90.00
#
_symmetry.space_group_name_H-M   'P 1'
#
loop_
_entity.id
_entity.type
_entity.pdbx_description
1 polymer ?
#
loop_
_entity_poly.entity_id
_entity_poly.type
_entity_poly.pdbx_seq_one_letter_code
_entity_poly.pdbx_strand_id
1 'polypeptide(L)'
;FQGGRGICPVGYHIPDDSEWKELEGYIDSQYEVGNPLWENEGWRGLDAGKRMKALLTWIPGGNGNNLFGFKVLAAGYWETGFSYTAMGEEAQFWGSSHDSGQNAIKRALKYDQDGVSRSYHWDEAAFSVRCIRD
;
A
#
# COMPACT_ATOMS: atom_id res chain seq x y z
N PHE A 1 3.58 6.05 -23.15
CA PHE A 1 3.40 4.69 -22.60
C PHE A 1 1.97 4.57 -22.12
N GLN A 2 1.09 3.88 -22.84
CA GLN A 2 -0.26 3.59 -22.40
C GLN A 2 -0.26 2.19 -21.76
N GLY A 3 -0.68 2.10 -20.50
CA GLY A 3 -0.97 0.85 -19.81
C GLY A 3 0.00 0.57 -18.66
N GLY A 4 -0.51 0.63 -17.43
CA GLY A 4 0.18 0.36 -16.15
C GLY A 4 0.70 -1.08 -15.98
N ARG A 5 0.98 -1.82 -17.06
CA ARG A 5 1.52 -3.18 -17.01
C ARG A 5 2.89 -3.23 -16.34
N GLY A 6 3.75 -2.23 -16.58
CA GLY A 6 5.06 -2.09 -15.94
C GLY A 6 5.84 -3.41 -15.86
N ILE A 7 6.25 -3.77 -14.63
CA ILE A 7 6.98 -5.00 -14.29
C ILE A 7 6.07 -6.23 -14.10
N CYS A 8 4.76 -6.09 -14.28
CA CYS A 8 3.79 -7.16 -14.07
C CYS A 8 3.75 -8.15 -15.24
N PRO A 9 3.40 -9.43 -14.97
CA PRO A 9 3.18 -10.41 -16.02
C PRO A 9 2.09 -9.99 -17.01
N VAL A 10 2.05 -10.62 -18.18
CA VAL A 10 0.96 -10.41 -19.15
C VAL A 10 -0.39 -10.79 -18.52
N GLY A 11 -1.41 -9.94 -18.71
CA GLY A 11 -2.73 -10.08 -18.08
C GLY A 11 -2.80 -9.57 -16.65
N TYR A 12 -1.77 -8.84 -16.21
CA TYR A 12 -1.71 -8.19 -14.91
C TYR A 12 -1.16 -6.77 -15.05
N HIS A 13 -1.55 -5.88 -14.15
CA HIS A 13 -1.06 -4.51 -14.08
C HIS A 13 -0.74 -4.08 -12.64
N ILE A 14 -0.01 -2.97 -12.53
CA ILE A 14 0.25 -2.29 -11.26
C ILE A 14 -1.01 -1.50 -10.90
N PRO A 15 -1.62 -1.74 -9.72
CA PRO A 15 -2.85 -1.09 -9.32
C PRO A 15 -2.69 0.43 -9.32
N ASP A 16 -3.70 1.10 -9.85
CA ASP A 16 -3.82 2.54 -9.78
C ASP A 16 -4.41 3.01 -8.44
N ASP A 17 -4.52 4.32 -8.26
CA ASP A 17 -5.05 4.88 -7.02
C ASP A 17 -6.52 4.52 -6.77
N SER A 18 -7.35 4.41 -7.82
CA SER A 18 -8.74 3.98 -7.70
C SER A 18 -8.83 2.54 -7.21
N GLU A 19 -8.05 1.64 -7.79
CA GLU A 19 -8.07 0.22 -7.43
C GLU A 19 -7.55 -0.03 -6.02
N TRP A 20 -6.56 0.75 -5.57
CA TRP A 20 -6.16 0.75 -4.17
C TRP A 20 -7.29 1.23 -3.24
N LYS A 21 -8.00 2.30 -3.61
CA LYS A 21 -9.14 2.81 -2.82
C LYS A 21 -10.30 1.81 -2.75
N GLU A 22 -10.58 1.12 -3.85
CA GLU A 22 -11.57 0.04 -3.89
C GLU A 22 -11.16 -1.12 -2.96
N LEU A 23 -9.90 -1.55 -3.02
CA LEU A 23 -9.38 -2.58 -2.12
C LEU A 23 -9.49 -2.17 -0.64
N GLU A 24 -9.09 -0.93 -0.32
CA GLU A 24 -9.15 -0.39 1.04
C GLU A 24 -10.58 -0.37 1.57
N GLY A 25 -11.53 0.17 0.80
CA GLY A 25 -12.93 0.23 1.18
C GLY A 25 -13.63 -1.13 1.23
N TYR A 26 -13.15 -2.11 0.46
CA TYR A 26 -13.65 -3.48 0.54
C TYR A 26 -13.19 -4.20 1.82
N ILE A 27 -11.96 -3.91 2.26
CA ILE A 27 -11.34 -4.60 3.41
C ILE A 27 -11.74 -3.97 4.74
N ASP A 28 -11.91 -2.65 4.79
CA ASP A 28 -12.25 -1.91 6.00
C ASP A 28 -13.58 -2.37 6.61
N SER A 29 -13.65 -2.39 7.94
CA SER A 29 -14.84 -2.83 8.66
C SER A 29 -15.94 -1.79 8.80
N GLN A 30 -15.63 -0.52 8.57
CA GLN A 30 -16.52 0.60 8.81
C GLN A 30 -16.74 1.43 7.54
N TYR A 31 -15.71 1.58 6.73
CA TYR A 31 -15.67 2.52 5.63
C TYR A 31 -15.70 1.81 4.29
N GLU A 32 -16.90 1.69 3.72
CA GLU A 32 -17.12 0.98 2.46
C GLU A 32 -16.44 1.67 1.26
N VAL A 33 -16.42 0.95 0.13
CA VAL A 33 -15.97 1.48 -1.18
C VAL A 33 -16.73 2.76 -1.53
N GLY A 34 -16.01 3.77 -2.01
CA GLY A 34 -16.57 5.06 -2.36
C GLY A 34 -16.79 6.02 -1.18
N ASN A 35 -16.44 5.64 0.04
CA ASN A 35 -16.43 6.58 1.15
C ASN A 35 -15.45 7.74 0.87
N PRO A 36 -15.85 9.03 1.05
CA PRO A 36 -15.00 10.18 0.76
C PRO A 36 -13.66 10.21 1.50
N LEU A 37 -13.52 9.53 2.65
CA LEU A 37 -12.22 9.47 3.34
C LEU A 37 -11.12 8.79 2.51
N TRP A 38 -11.50 7.94 1.55
CA TRP A 38 -10.55 7.31 0.64
C TRP A 38 -9.95 8.30 -0.37
N GLU A 39 -10.38 9.56 -0.39
CA GLU A 39 -9.71 10.62 -1.15
C GLU A 39 -8.65 11.36 -0.32
N ASN A 40 -8.65 11.19 1.02
CA ASN A 40 -7.73 11.92 1.90
C ASN A 40 -6.30 11.38 1.82
N GLU A 41 -5.33 12.24 2.02
CA GLU A 41 -3.93 11.87 2.25
C GLU A 41 -3.68 11.49 3.71
N GLY A 42 -2.60 10.73 3.95
CA GLY A 42 -2.21 10.25 5.26
C GLY A 42 -2.90 8.94 5.65
N TRP A 43 -2.80 8.61 6.95
CA TRP A 43 -3.39 7.42 7.55
C TRP A 43 -4.93 7.49 7.55
N ARG A 44 -5.57 6.50 6.97
CA ARG A 44 -7.02 6.44 6.76
C ARG A 44 -7.56 5.01 6.86
N GLY A 45 -8.88 4.90 6.98
CA GLY A 45 -9.56 3.67 7.34
C GLY A 45 -9.55 3.42 8.84
N LEU A 46 -10.47 2.59 9.32
CA LEU A 46 -10.51 2.13 10.70
C LEU A 46 -9.50 1.01 10.92
N ASP A 47 -9.56 -0.04 10.08
CA ASP A 47 -8.78 -1.25 10.25
C ASP A 47 -8.36 -1.93 8.93
N ALA A 48 -8.50 -1.24 7.79
CA ALA A 48 -8.07 -1.73 6.49
C ALA A 48 -6.61 -2.25 6.49
N GLY A 49 -5.68 -1.47 7.06
CA GLY A 49 -4.27 -1.84 7.14
C GLY A 49 -4.05 -3.09 7.99
N LYS A 50 -4.64 -3.14 9.19
CA LYS A 50 -4.59 -4.32 10.07
C LYS A 50 -5.09 -5.59 9.37
N ARG A 51 -6.13 -5.46 8.56
CA ARG A 51 -6.74 -6.58 7.83
C ARG A 51 -5.95 -7.02 6.60
N MET A 52 -5.13 -6.14 6.05
CA MET A 52 -4.18 -6.44 4.97
C MET A 52 -2.88 -7.09 5.47
N LYS A 53 -2.40 -6.68 6.66
CA LYS A 53 -1.15 -7.17 7.25
C LYS A 53 -1.14 -8.69 7.43
N ALA A 54 0.01 -9.29 7.20
CA ALA A 54 0.24 -10.71 7.46
C ALA A 54 0.14 -11.04 8.95
N LEU A 55 -0.14 -12.31 9.24
CA LEU A 55 -0.26 -12.85 10.60
C LEU A 55 1.06 -12.84 11.37
N LEU A 56 2.17 -12.87 10.65
CA LEU A 56 3.54 -12.90 11.14
C LEU A 56 4.38 -11.99 10.25
N THR A 57 5.58 -11.62 10.71
CA THR A 57 6.60 -10.70 10.12
C THR A 57 6.63 -9.29 10.70
N TRP A 58 5.58 -8.82 11.36
CA TRP A 58 5.61 -7.52 12.03
C TRP A 58 6.18 -7.66 13.44
N ILE A 59 6.80 -6.60 13.94
CA ILE A 59 7.27 -6.54 15.34
C ILE A 59 6.10 -6.74 16.33
N PRO A 60 6.38 -7.10 17.60
CA PRO A 60 5.34 -7.38 18.58
C PRO A 60 4.29 -6.28 18.68
N GLY A 61 3.01 -6.67 18.61
CA GLY A 61 1.87 -5.75 18.60
C GLY A 61 1.46 -5.25 17.22
N GLY A 62 2.27 -5.47 16.17
CA GLY A 62 2.01 -4.93 14.83
C GLY A 62 1.40 -5.90 13.81
N ASN A 63 1.25 -7.19 14.15
CA ASN A 63 0.73 -8.19 13.22
C ASN A 63 -0.73 -7.91 12.85
N GLY A 64 -1.07 -8.25 11.60
CA GLY A 64 -2.44 -8.21 11.13
C GLY A 64 -3.23 -9.46 11.45
N ASN A 65 -4.50 -9.44 11.06
CA ASN A 65 -5.36 -10.63 11.08
C ASN A 65 -5.49 -11.29 9.70
N ASN A 66 -4.96 -10.66 8.64
CA ASN A 66 -4.95 -11.16 7.26
C ASN A 66 -6.32 -11.72 6.79
N LEU A 67 -7.42 -11.09 7.19
CA LEU A 67 -8.77 -11.69 7.09
C LEU A 67 -9.17 -12.01 5.63
N PHE A 68 -8.59 -11.27 4.67
CA PHE A 68 -8.85 -11.39 3.23
C PHE A 68 -7.70 -12.02 2.45
N GLY A 69 -6.67 -12.56 3.12
CA GLY A 69 -5.57 -13.26 2.45
C GLY A 69 -4.55 -12.39 1.72
N PHE A 70 -4.59 -11.06 1.90
CA PHE A 70 -3.70 -10.12 1.21
C PHE A 70 -2.22 -10.23 1.65
N LYS A 71 -1.96 -10.57 2.92
CA LYS A 71 -0.64 -10.93 3.47
C LYS A 71 0.47 -9.89 3.21
N VAL A 72 0.29 -8.64 3.64
CA VAL A 72 1.40 -7.67 3.62
C VAL A 72 2.48 -8.07 4.61
N LEU A 73 3.69 -8.31 4.09
CA LEU A 73 4.90 -8.53 4.87
C LEU A 73 5.55 -7.19 5.22
N ALA A 74 6.06 -7.06 6.45
CA ALA A 74 6.84 -5.89 6.87
C ALA A 74 8.25 -5.91 6.28
N ALA A 75 8.34 -5.73 4.97
CA ALA A 75 9.58 -5.89 4.20
C ALA A 75 10.55 -4.71 4.36
N GLY A 76 10.14 -3.62 5.01
CA GLY A 76 10.90 -2.38 5.02
C GLY A 76 11.00 -1.76 3.63
N TYR A 77 11.97 -0.88 3.45
CA TYR A 77 12.26 -0.23 2.18
C TYR A 77 13.70 0.27 2.14
N TRP A 78 14.14 0.64 0.93
CA TRP A 78 15.40 1.33 0.70
C TRP A 78 15.12 2.66 -0.01
N GLU A 79 15.93 3.67 0.25
CA GLU A 79 15.80 5.01 -0.34
C GLU A 79 17.16 5.57 -0.71
N THR A 80 17.25 6.28 -1.83
CA THR A 80 18.48 6.89 -2.32
C THR A 80 18.98 7.95 -1.34
N GLY A 81 20.28 7.96 -1.09
CA GLY A 81 20.87 8.82 -0.04
C GLY A 81 20.71 8.27 1.38
N PHE A 82 19.93 7.19 1.55
CA PHE A 82 19.76 6.47 2.81
C PHE A 82 20.10 4.98 2.66
N SER A 83 19.99 4.22 3.74
CA SER A 83 20.16 2.76 3.76
C SER A 83 18.82 2.05 3.83
N TYR A 84 18.84 0.74 3.58
CA TYR A 84 17.69 -0.11 3.85
C TYR A 84 17.28 0.00 5.34
N THR A 85 15.97 0.08 5.60
CA THR A 85 15.43 0.32 6.94
C THR A 85 14.02 -0.25 7.12
N ALA A 86 13.48 -0.13 8.35
CA ALA A 86 12.10 -0.45 8.74
C ALA A 86 11.65 -1.91 8.52
N MET A 87 12.61 -2.83 8.43
CA MET A 87 12.31 -4.27 8.42
C MET A 87 11.54 -4.66 9.68
N GLY A 88 10.40 -5.34 9.51
CA GLY A 88 9.51 -5.70 10.62
C GLY A 88 8.57 -4.57 11.08
N GLU A 89 8.80 -3.34 10.65
CA GLU A 89 8.04 -2.16 11.12
C GLU A 89 7.13 -1.56 10.05
N GLU A 90 7.53 -1.62 8.79
CA GLU A 90 6.80 -1.01 7.68
C GLU A 90 6.75 -1.86 6.42
N ALA A 91 5.75 -1.56 5.59
CA ALA A 91 5.63 -2.01 4.22
C ALA A 91 5.16 -0.84 3.35
N GLN A 92 5.88 -0.60 2.25
CA GLN A 92 5.60 0.50 1.32
C GLN A 92 5.34 -0.09 -0.08
N PHE A 93 4.37 0.47 -0.80
CA PHE A 93 3.98 0.03 -2.13
C PHE A 93 3.88 1.18 -3.12
N TRP A 94 4.47 1.01 -4.29
CA TRP A 94 4.22 1.87 -5.45
C TRP A 94 2.89 1.53 -6.12
N GLY A 95 2.13 2.56 -6.49
CA GLY A 95 1.02 2.47 -7.45
C GLY A 95 1.43 2.98 -8.83
N SER A 96 0.51 2.92 -9.80
CA SER A 96 0.75 3.43 -11.17
C SER A 96 0.30 4.88 -11.40
N SER A 97 -0.46 5.45 -10.46
CA SER A 97 -0.94 6.84 -10.53
C SER A 97 0.07 7.86 -10.01
N HIS A 98 0.02 9.07 -10.54
CA HIS A 98 0.89 10.19 -10.19
C HIS A 98 0.07 11.46 -9.93
N ASP A 99 0.63 12.40 -9.17
CA ASP A 99 0.08 13.76 -9.07
C ASP A 99 0.43 14.63 -10.28
N SER A 100 0.00 15.90 -10.24
CA SER A 100 0.32 16.88 -11.27
C SER A 100 1.82 17.20 -11.37
N GLY A 101 2.58 16.97 -10.29
CA GLY A 101 4.03 17.12 -10.22
C GLY A 101 4.81 15.87 -10.65
N GLN A 102 4.13 14.81 -11.13
CA GLN A 102 4.72 13.51 -11.46
C GLN A 102 5.26 12.71 -10.27
N ASN A 103 4.86 13.05 -9.04
CA ASN A 103 5.15 12.25 -7.86
C ASN A 103 4.26 11.02 -7.86
N ALA A 104 4.84 9.83 -7.69
CA ALA A 104 4.08 8.60 -7.66
C ALA A 104 3.26 8.50 -6.36
N ILE A 105 2.02 8.03 -6.48
CA ILE A 105 1.18 7.73 -5.32
C ILE A 105 1.64 6.40 -4.72
N LYS A 106 1.95 6.43 -3.42
CA LYS A 106 2.33 5.24 -2.66
C LYS A 106 1.32 4.89 -1.59
N ARG A 107 1.39 3.64 -1.13
CA ARG A 107 0.71 3.15 0.07
C ARG A 107 1.71 2.71 1.12
N ALA A 108 1.39 2.98 2.38
CA ALA A 108 2.21 2.60 3.53
C ALA A 108 1.36 1.87 4.58
N LEU A 109 1.94 0.81 5.16
CA LEU A 109 1.46 0.17 6.37
C LEU A 109 2.58 0.21 7.41
N LYS A 110 2.23 0.49 8.66
CA LYS A 110 3.17 0.62 9.77
C LYS A 110 2.68 -0.16 10.98
N TYR A 111 3.59 -0.73 11.77
CA TYR A 111 3.25 -1.65 12.87
C TYR A 111 2.25 -1.05 13.88
N ASP A 112 2.33 0.25 14.15
CA ASP A 112 1.50 0.97 15.13
C ASP A 112 0.24 1.62 14.53
N GLN A 113 -0.08 1.32 13.27
CA GLN A 113 -1.25 1.86 12.57
C GLN A 113 -2.17 0.74 12.08
N ASP A 114 -3.47 0.88 12.34
CA ASP A 114 -4.49 -0.05 11.85
C ASP A 114 -5.06 0.38 10.47
N GLY A 115 -4.89 1.64 10.08
CA GLY A 115 -5.22 2.16 8.76
C GLY A 115 -4.12 1.95 7.70
N VAL A 116 -4.38 2.43 6.49
CA VAL A 116 -3.39 2.50 5.38
C VAL A 116 -3.07 3.96 5.14
N SER A 117 -1.80 4.32 4.92
CA SER A 117 -1.43 5.68 4.54
C SER A 117 -1.33 5.81 3.02
N ARG A 118 -1.96 6.85 2.47
CA ARG A 118 -1.78 7.32 1.09
C ARG A 118 -0.96 8.60 1.10
N SER A 119 0.11 8.63 0.31
CA SER A 119 0.94 9.83 0.16
C SER A 119 1.64 9.81 -1.20
N TYR A 120 2.26 10.94 -1.56
CA TYR A 120 3.09 11.06 -2.74
C TYR A 120 4.55 10.91 -2.38
N HIS A 121 5.35 10.42 -3.32
CA HIS A 121 6.79 10.27 -3.11
C HIS A 121 7.54 10.40 -4.44
N TRP A 122 8.78 10.89 -4.36
CA TRP A 122 9.71 10.93 -5.48
C TRP A 122 10.20 9.52 -5.82
N ASP A 123 10.61 9.28 -7.05
CA ASP A 123 10.98 7.97 -7.62
C ASP A 123 12.33 7.42 -7.13
N GLU A 124 12.86 7.94 -6.03
CA GLU A 124 14.17 7.60 -5.47
C GLU A 124 14.13 6.48 -4.41
N ALA A 125 13.01 5.76 -4.27
CA ALA A 125 12.85 4.69 -3.28
C ALA A 125 12.50 3.32 -3.89
N ALA A 126 13.04 2.27 -3.28
CA ALA A 126 12.74 0.88 -3.61
C ALA A 126 11.58 0.37 -2.72
N PHE A 127 10.36 0.79 -3.05
CA PHE A 127 9.14 0.23 -2.47
C PHE A 127 8.70 -1.03 -3.23
N SER A 128 7.91 -1.86 -2.55
CA SER A 128 7.35 -3.06 -3.16
C SER A 128 6.33 -2.69 -4.24
N VAL A 129 6.10 -3.62 -5.17
CA VAL A 129 5.03 -3.52 -6.16
C VAL A 129 4.19 -4.79 -6.06
N ARG A 130 2.87 -4.65 -6.20
CA ARG A 130 1.96 -5.78 -6.33
C ARG A 130 1.26 -5.67 -7.68
N CYS A 131 1.09 -6.81 -8.34
CA CYS A 131 0.35 -6.89 -9.59
C CYS A 131 -1.05 -7.45 -9.32
N ILE A 132 -2.06 -6.85 -9.97
CA ILE A 132 -3.43 -7.33 -9.97
C ILE A 132 -3.80 -7.79 -11.38
N ARG A 133 -4.72 -8.75 -11.48
CA ARG A 133 -5.12 -9.34 -12.77
C ARG A 133 -6.13 -8.43 -13.45
N ASP A 134 -5.99 -8.26 -14.76
CA ASP A 134 -6.95 -7.57 -15.63
C ASP A 134 -8.32 -8.28 -15.66
#